data_AF-A0A8S1IR90-F1
#
_entry.id   AF-A0A8S1IR90-F1
#
_cell.length_a   1.000
_cell.length_b   1.000
_cell.length_c   1.000
_cell.angle_alpha   90.00
_cell.angle_beta   90.00
_cell.angle_gamma   90.00
#
_symmetry.space_group_name_H-M   'P 1'
#
loop_
_entity.id
_entity.type
_entity.pdbx_description
1 polymer ?
#
loop_
_entity_poly.entity_id
_entity_poly.type
_entity_poly.pdbx_seq_one_letter_code
_entity_poly.pdbx_strand_id
1 'polypeptide(L)'
;MKGFADFGKSAKDVLYGGSKGGTYQYDGKLKLSTKASDGMAFTLSSTLKGDKLSGEFKSSYGYNRYSVDMTVTGASKVTVKGNIADFLTPGLKCTGSFALPATSPSKVGLQFTQPLVSAKVDVDVTASPKVSASMASGYQKLLCGAECAYDSAKGAFSSWSIGTTYAGAGYEAAMLYNDKGVLKLLHAQNLDDKSVVGVEIVRPLKDDAPQSFAFGLTRLLSNGALVKAKAESSGVTSVLWEHQIEKGFKVALSGQFDAKDFDKGARVGTAIEIN
;
A
#
# COMPACT_ATOMS: atom_id res chain seq x y z
N MET A 1 -1.24 -14.05 10.58
CA MET A 1 0.14 -13.55 10.66
C MET A 1 0.39 -12.51 9.57
N LYS A 2 1.24 -11.51 9.79
CA LYS A 2 1.66 -10.52 8.78
C LYS A 2 2.56 -11.16 7.73
N GLY A 3 2.40 -10.77 6.46
CA GLY A 3 3.32 -11.16 5.39
C GLY A 3 4.55 -10.24 5.34
N PHE A 4 5.55 -10.58 4.51
CA PHE A 4 6.73 -9.73 4.32
C PHE A 4 6.37 -8.30 3.89
N ALA A 5 5.34 -8.15 3.05
CA ALA A 5 4.84 -6.85 2.59
C ALA A 5 4.33 -5.94 3.72
N ASP A 6 3.97 -6.49 4.88
CA ASP A 6 3.49 -5.74 6.05
C ASP A 6 4.64 -5.27 6.97
N PHE A 7 5.90 -5.53 6.63
CA PHE A 7 7.04 -5.12 7.45
C PHE A 7 7.20 -3.58 7.41
N GLY A 8 7.25 -2.98 8.60
CA GLY A 8 7.29 -1.54 8.80
C GLY A 8 6.02 -0.80 8.35
N LYS A 9 4.90 -1.50 8.23
CA LYS A 9 3.63 -0.93 7.75
C LYS A 9 3.11 0.18 8.65
N SER A 10 3.28 0.09 9.96
CA SER A 10 2.81 1.15 10.87
C SER A 10 3.51 2.48 10.60
N ALA A 11 4.83 2.46 10.35
CA ALA A 11 5.57 3.68 10.01
C ALA A 11 5.17 4.21 8.62
N LYS A 12 5.02 3.30 7.63
CA LYS A 12 4.55 3.66 6.29
C LYS A 12 3.14 4.26 6.30
N ASP A 13 2.24 3.71 7.12
CA ASP A 13 0.87 4.21 7.25
C ASP A 13 0.87 5.63 7.84
N VAL A 14 1.75 5.96 8.79
CA VAL A 14 1.92 7.34 9.29
C VAL A 14 2.50 8.25 8.20
N LEU A 15 3.57 7.84 7.53
CA LEU A 15 4.33 8.69 6.60
C LEU A 15 3.65 8.89 5.24
N TYR A 16 2.95 7.88 4.74
CA TYR A 16 2.48 7.83 3.35
C TYR A 16 0.97 7.60 3.22
N GLY A 17 0.32 7.10 4.29
CA GLY A 17 -1.07 6.67 4.25
C GLY A 17 -1.21 5.18 4.03
N GLY A 18 -2.38 4.66 4.38
CA GLY A 18 -2.66 3.23 4.35
C GLY A 18 -3.96 2.91 3.64
N SER A 19 -4.30 1.62 3.59
CA SER A 19 -5.53 1.15 2.96
C SER A 19 -6.82 1.62 3.65
N LYS A 20 -6.71 2.18 4.87
CA LYS A 20 -7.84 2.68 5.68
C LYS A 20 -8.03 4.21 5.60
N GLY A 21 -7.24 4.91 4.80
CA GLY A 21 -7.29 6.37 4.65
C GLY A 21 -5.96 7.05 5.01
N GLY A 22 -5.98 8.38 5.07
CA GLY A 22 -4.79 9.15 5.44
C GLY A 22 -3.74 9.25 4.33
N THR A 23 -4.12 9.04 3.07
CA THR A 23 -3.21 9.11 1.92
C THR A 23 -3.21 10.52 1.34
N TYR A 24 -2.06 11.18 1.30
CA TYR A 24 -1.93 12.50 0.68
C TYR A 24 -2.41 12.47 -0.78
N GLN A 25 -3.30 13.38 -1.15
CA GLN A 25 -3.80 13.59 -2.51
C GLN A 25 -3.48 15.02 -2.93
N TYR A 26 -2.65 15.18 -3.96
CA TYR A 26 -2.28 16.49 -4.52
C TYR A 26 -3.02 16.82 -5.81
N ASP A 27 -3.96 15.95 -6.18
CA ASP A 27 -4.84 16.04 -7.34
C ASP A 27 -6.29 16.09 -6.84
N GLY A 28 -7.23 16.51 -7.69
CA GLY A 28 -8.67 16.49 -7.36
C GLY A 28 -9.22 15.08 -7.53
N LYS A 29 -9.76 14.47 -6.48
CA LYS A 29 -10.25 13.08 -6.50
C LYS A 29 -11.69 12.98 -6.00
N LEU A 30 -12.52 12.26 -6.74
CA LEU A 30 -13.86 11.88 -6.33
C LEU A 30 -13.95 10.36 -6.29
N LYS A 31 -14.51 9.80 -5.22
CA LYS A 31 -14.77 8.37 -5.07
C LYS A 31 -16.21 8.19 -4.60
N LEU A 32 -16.96 7.37 -5.33
CA LEU A 32 -18.30 6.93 -4.99
C LEU A 32 -18.26 5.41 -4.83
N SER A 33 -18.61 4.93 -3.66
CA SER A 33 -18.74 3.50 -3.35
C SER A 33 -20.19 3.21 -3.00
N THR A 34 -20.68 2.04 -3.38
CA THR A 34 -22.02 1.56 -2.99
C THR A 34 -22.00 0.05 -2.89
N LYS A 35 -22.89 -0.51 -2.07
CA LYS A 35 -23.05 -1.94 -1.91
C LYS A 35 -24.52 -2.32 -2.11
N ALA A 36 -24.77 -3.16 -3.11
CA ALA A 36 -26.09 -3.69 -3.40
C ALA A 36 -26.50 -4.76 -2.37
N SER A 37 -27.80 -5.02 -2.28
CA SER A 37 -28.39 -5.98 -1.33
C SER A 37 -27.95 -7.42 -1.56
N ASP A 38 -27.55 -7.75 -2.79
CA ASP A 38 -27.00 -9.06 -3.17
C ASP A 38 -25.54 -9.26 -2.74
N GLY A 39 -24.91 -8.23 -2.16
CA GLY A 39 -23.52 -8.27 -1.69
C GLY A 39 -22.50 -7.75 -2.71
N MET A 40 -22.92 -7.39 -3.93
CA MET A 40 -22.07 -6.74 -4.92
C MET A 40 -21.66 -5.34 -4.46
N ALA A 41 -20.37 -5.02 -4.50
CA ALA A 41 -19.85 -3.71 -4.15
C ALA A 41 -19.24 -3.03 -5.37
N PHE A 42 -19.70 -1.80 -5.64
CA PHE A 42 -19.24 -0.97 -6.73
C PHE A 42 -18.44 0.21 -6.19
N THR A 43 -17.44 0.64 -6.92
CA THR A 43 -16.67 1.84 -6.62
C THR A 43 -16.30 2.53 -7.91
N LEU A 44 -16.83 3.74 -8.12
CA LEU A 44 -16.41 4.64 -9.17
C LEU A 44 -15.43 5.64 -8.57
N SER A 45 -14.32 5.89 -9.23
CA SER A 45 -13.40 6.95 -8.85
C SER A 45 -12.93 7.74 -10.06
N SER A 46 -12.71 9.03 -9.83
CA SER A 46 -12.22 9.96 -10.83
C SER A 46 -11.10 10.79 -10.23
N THR A 47 -10.03 11.00 -10.97
CA THR A 47 -8.88 11.82 -10.57
C THR A 47 -8.58 12.83 -11.67
N LEU A 48 -8.61 14.11 -11.30
CA LEU A 48 -8.24 15.26 -12.12
C LEU A 48 -6.81 15.67 -11.78
N LYS A 49 -5.91 15.46 -12.74
CA LYS A 49 -4.48 15.80 -12.63
C LYS A 49 -4.13 16.86 -13.67
N GLY A 50 -4.04 18.11 -13.24
CA GLY A 50 -4.04 19.25 -14.16
C GLY A 50 -5.29 19.21 -15.02
N ASP A 51 -5.13 19.22 -16.34
CA ASP A 51 -6.26 19.18 -17.30
C ASP A 51 -6.68 17.75 -17.69
N LYS A 52 -6.06 16.71 -17.10
CA LYS A 52 -6.32 15.31 -17.47
C LYS A 52 -7.23 14.64 -16.45
N LEU A 53 -8.40 14.20 -16.92
CA LEU A 53 -9.33 13.39 -16.15
C LEU A 53 -9.07 11.90 -16.38
N SER A 54 -8.98 11.13 -15.28
CA SER A 54 -8.85 9.67 -15.31
C SER A 54 -9.94 9.04 -14.46
N GLY A 55 -10.64 8.05 -15.02
CA GLY A 55 -11.68 7.30 -14.32
C GLY A 55 -11.26 5.86 -14.04
N GLU A 56 -11.73 5.33 -12.92
CA GLU A 56 -11.63 3.92 -12.57
C GLU A 56 -12.96 3.43 -12.02
N PHE A 57 -13.46 2.32 -12.57
CA PHE A 57 -14.61 1.60 -12.06
C PHE A 57 -14.15 0.26 -11.49
N LYS A 58 -14.58 -0.04 -10.26
CA LYS A 58 -14.32 -1.30 -9.56
C LYS A 58 -15.64 -1.94 -9.20
N SER A 59 -15.73 -3.24 -9.45
CA SER A 59 -16.81 -4.10 -8.98
C SER A 59 -16.21 -5.28 -8.25
N SER A 60 -16.78 -5.65 -7.11
CA SER A 60 -16.31 -6.77 -6.30
C SER A 60 -17.48 -7.57 -5.77
N TYR A 61 -17.38 -8.89 -5.87
CA TYR A 61 -18.38 -9.82 -5.38
C TYR A 61 -17.70 -10.97 -4.66
N GLY A 62 -18.21 -11.32 -3.48
CA GLY A 62 -17.74 -12.46 -2.69
C GLY A 62 -18.90 -13.40 -2.41
N TYR A 63 -18.68 -14.70 -2.63
CA TYR A 63 -19.63 -15.74 -2.26
C TYR A 63 -18.89 -16.93 -1.66
N ASN A 64 -19.17 -17.22 -0.39
CA ASN A 64 -18.52 -18.27 0.38
C ASN A 64 -16.97 -18.12 0.32
N ARG A 65 -16.27 -19.11 -0.22
CA ARG A 65 -14.81 -19.11 -0.37
C ARG A 65 -14.31 -18.40 -1.63
N TYR A 66 -15.21 -17.95 -2.51
CA TYR A 66 -14.87 -17.35 -3.80
C TYR A 66 -15.04 -15.83 -3.76
N SER A 67 -14.18 -15.11 -4.45
CA SER A 67 -14.39 -13.69 -4.73
C SER A 67 -13.89 -13.34 -6.12
N VAL A 68 -14.58 -12.39 -6.76
CA VAL A 68 -14.23 -11.86 -8.06
C VAL A 68 -14.21 -10.35 -7.97
N ASP A 69 -13.10 -9.76 -8.40
CA ASP A 69 -12.91 -8.32 -8.52
C ASP A 69 -12.71 -7.98 -9.99
N MET A 70 -13.46 -7.01 -10.49
CA MET A 70 -13.29 -6.41 -11.81
C MET A 70 -12.88 -4.95 -11.64
N THR A 71 -11.84 -4.53 -12.36
CA THR A 71 -11.38 -3.14 -12.40
C THR A 71 -11.30 -2.69 -13.85
N VAL A 72 -11.95 -1.59 -14.19
CA VAL A 72 -11.86 -0.90 -15.47
C VAL A 72 -11.15 0.43 -15.24
N THR A 73 -10.03 0.66 -15.90
CA THR A 73 -9.26 1.89 -15.79
C THR A 73 -9.19 2.60 -17.14
N GLY A 74 -9.61 3.87 -17.16
CA GLY A 74 -9.65 4.68 -18.38
C GLY A 74 -10.52 4.06 -19.47
N ALA A 75 -10.12 4.24 -20.74
CA ALA A 75 -10.92 3.87 -21.90
C ALA A 75 -10.79 2.41 -22.36
N SER A 76 -9.84 1.60 -21.85
CA SER A 76 -9.49 0.34 -22.53
C SER A 76 -8.90 -0.78 -21.68
N LYS A 77 -8.54 -0.54 -20.41
CA LYS A 77 -7.91 -1.59 -19.59
C LYS A 77 -8.92 -2.19 -18.62
N VAL A 78 -9.23 -3.47 -18.81
CA VAL A 78 -10.07 -4.25 -17.89
C VAL A 78 -9.19 -5.29 -17.21
N THR A 79 -9.23 -5.36 -15.89
CA THR A 79 -8.55 -6.40 -15.10
C THR A 79 -9.60 -7.17 -14.33
N VAL A 80 -9.60 -8.49 -14.46
CA VAL A 80 -10.47 -9.38 -13.68
C VAL A 80 -9.57 -10.24 -12.81
N LYS A 81 -9.91 -10.34 -11.53
CA LYS A 81 -9.19 -11.10 -10.53
C LYS A 81 -10.16 -12.01 -9.78
N GLY A 82 -9.94 -13.32 -9.86
CA GLY A 82 -10.58 -14.31 -9.03
C GLY A 82 -9.71 -14.67 -7.83
N ASN A 83 -10.35 -14.94 -6.70
CA ASN A 83 -9.70 -15.50 -5.53
C ASN A 83 -10.52 -16.66 -4.96
N ILE A 84 -9.82 -17.69 -4.49
CA ILE A 84 -10.38 -18.83 -3.77
C ILE A 84 -9.67 -18.90 -2.43
N ALA A 85 -10.38 -18.58 -1.35
CA ALA A 85 -9.92 -18.82 0.02
C ALA A 85 -9.99 -20.31 0.36
N ASP A 86 -9.12 -20.75 1.25
CA ASP A 86 -9.04 -22.14 1.74
C ASP A 86 -9.14 -23.18 0.61
N PHE A 87 -8.34 -22.97 -0.45
CA PHE A 87 -8.45 -23.68 -1.71
C PHE A 87 -8.30 -25.20 -1.53
N LEU A 88 -7.24 -25.64 -0.84
CA LEU A 88 -6.99 -27.05 -0.51
C LEU A 88 -6.86 -27.31 1.00
N THR A 89 -6.45 -26.29 1.76
CA THR A 89 -6.22 -26.39 3.19
C THR A 89 -6.50 -25.04 3.83
N PRO A 90 -6.94 -24.99 5.11
CA PRO A 90 -7.14 -23.74 5.82
C PRO A 90 -5.90 -22.83 5.77
N GLY A 91 -6.11 -21.58 5.38
CA GLY A 91 -5.05 -20.58 5.24
C GLY A 91 -4.35 -20.56 3.87
N LEU A 92 -4.67 -21.48 2.94
CA LEU A 92 -4.18 -21.43 1.56
C LEU A 92 -5.17 -20.71 0.64
N LYS A 93 -4.80 -19.52 0.19
CA LYS A 93 -5.54 -18.73 -0.80
C LYS A 93 -4.91 -18.88 -2.19
N CYS A 94 -5.74 -19.18 -3.18
CA CYS A 94 -5.38 -19.15 -4.60
C CYS A 94 -5.95 -17.89 -5.26
N THR A 95 -5.19 -17.26 -6.14
CA THR A 95 -5.59 -16.07 -6.88
C THR A 95 -5.21 -16.21 -8.35
N GLY A 96 -6.10 -15.75 -9.23
CA GLY A 96 -5.83 -15.68 -10.67
C GLY A 96 -6.31 -14.33 -11.17
N SER A 97 -5.54 -13.67 -12.03
CA SER A 97 -5.95 -12.43 -12.66
C SER A 97 -5.53 -12.38 -14.12
N PHE A 98 -6.38 -11.80 -14.95
CA PHE A 98 -6.08 -11.51 -16.35
C PHE A 98 -6.49 -10.07 -16.67
N ALA A 99 -5.85 -9.48 -17.66
CA ALA A 99 -6.16 -8.14 -18.11
C ALA A 99 -6.37 -8.10 -19.62
N LEU A 100 -7.32 -7.27 -20.06
CA LEU A 100 -7.66 -7.00 -21.44
C LEU A 100 -7.24 -5.57 -21.81
N PRO A 101 -6.72 -5.35 -23.03
CA PRO A 101 -6.46 -6.35 -24.08
C PRO A 101 -5.38 -7.37 -23.70
N ALA A 102 -5.43 -8.56 -24.31
CA ALA A 102 -4.68 -9.77 -23.94
C ALA A 102 -3.13 -9.65 -24.01
N THR A 103 -2.61 -8.49 -24.43
CA THR A 103 -1.19 -8.13 -24.34
C THR A 103 -0.75 -7.84 -22.90
N SER A 104 -1.68 -7.71 -21.96
CA SER A 104 -1.37 -7.49 -20.55
C SER A 104 -1.06 -8.82 -19.83
N PRO A 105 -0.03 -8.86 -18.96
CA PRO A 105 0.36 -10.08 -18.26
C PRO A 105 -0.76 -10.58 -17.35
N SER A 106 -1.11 -11.87 -17.50
CA SER A 106 -1.93 -12.58 -16.53
C SER A 106 -1.07 -13.00 -15.35
N LYS A 107 -1.66 -13.17 -14.16
CA LYS A 107 -0.94 -13.56 -12.95
C LYS A 107 -1.69 -14.65 -12.21
N VAL A 108 -0.98 -15.65 -11.71
CA VAL A 108 -1.50 -16.68 -10.81
C VAL A 108 -0.69 -16.64 -9.53
N GLY A 109 -1.35 -16.69 -8.38
CA GLY A 109 -0.67 -16.60 -7.10
C GLY A 109 -1.25 -17.51 -6.04
N LEU A 110 -0.38 -18.05 -5.20
CA LEU A 110 -0.71 -18.82 -4.01
C LEU A 110 -0.21 -18.07 -2.78
N GLN A 111 -1.07 -17.92 -1.78
CA GLN A 111 -0.72 -17.31 -0.50
C GLN A 111 -1.12 -18.27 0.61
N PHE A 112 -0.15 -18.73 1.39
CA PHE A 112 -0.36 -19.57 2.55
C PHE A 112 -0.13 -18.75 3.82
N THR A 113 -1.11 -18.71 4.72
CA THR A 113 -1.01 -17.96 5.98
C THR A 113 -1.46 -18.84 7.14
N GLN A 114 -0.56 -19.05 8.08
CA GLN A 114 -0.78 -19.71 9.37
C GLN A 114 -0.32 -18.79 10.51
N PRO A 115 -0.54 -19.16 11.79
CA PRO A 115 -0.17 -18.29 12.92
C PRO A 115 1.31 -17.88 12.97
N LEU A 116 2.23 -18.77 12.56
CA LEU A 116 3.68 -18.55 12.65
C LEU A 116 4.39 -18.38 11.30
N VAL A 117 3.73 -18.72 10.18
CA VAL A 117 4.31 -18.63 8.84
C VAL A 117 3.33 -17.98 7.86
N SER A 118 3.85 -17.08 7.01
CA SER A 118 3.16 -16.54 5.85
C SER A 118 4.06 -16.67 4.63
N ALA A 119 3.63 -17.43 3.63
CA ALA A 119 4.33 -17.58 2.36
C ALA A 119 3.44 -17.14 1.21
N LYS A 120 4.01 -16.55 0.17
CA LYS A 120 3.29 -16.13 -1.02
C LYS A 120 4.17 -16.32 -2.24
N VAL A 121 3.60 -16.86 -3.31
CA VAL A 121 4.22 -16.96 -4.63
C VAL A 121 3.25 -16.41 -5.66
N ASP A 122 3.70 -15.51 -6.53
CA ASP A 122 2.97 -15.07 -7.71
C ASP A 122 3.80 -15.35 -8.96
N VAL A 123 3.15 -15.82 -10.03
CA VAL A 123 3.72 -16.11 -11.33
C VAL A 123 3.01 -15.29 -12.39
N ASP A 124 3.77 -14.48 -13.13
CA ASP A 124 3.30 -13.77 -14.31
C ASP A 124 3.24 -14.77 -15.49
N VAL A 125 2.03 -15.05 -15.98
CA VAL A 125 1.77 -15.98 -17.07
C VAL A 125 1.94 -15.24 -18.40
N THR A 126 3.18 -15.27 -18.91
CA THR A 126 3.58 -14.70 -20.21
C THR A 126 4.60 -15.61 -20.87
N ALA A 127 5.05 -15.29 -22.10
CA ALA A 127 6.12 -16.03 -22.79
C ALA A 127 7.44 -16.06 -22.01
N SER A 128 7.67 -15.08 -21.11
CA SER A 128 8.82 -15.06 -20.21
C SER A 128 8.36 -14.81 -18.78
N PRO A 129 7.96 -15.88 -18.06
CA PRO A 129 7.39 -15.74 -16.73
C PRO A 129 8.31 -15.03 -15.74
N LYS A 130 7.70 -14.15 -14.94
CA LYS A 130 8.34 -13.58 -13.75
C LYS A 130 7.71 -14.23 -12.53
N VAL A 131 8.55 -14.77 -11.65
CA VAL A 131 8.11 -15.43 -10.42
C VAL A 131 8.52 -14.54 -9.27
N SER A 132 7.57 -14.15 -8.41
CA SER A 132 7.87 -13.47 -7.15
C SER A 132 7.47 -14.36 -5.99
N ALA A 133 8.34 -14.49 -5.01
CA ALA A 133 8.12 -15.29 -3.83
C ALA A 133 8.43 -14.46 -2.58
N SER A 134 7.67 -14.65 -1.51
CA SER A 134 7.95 -14.06 -0.21
C SER A 134 7.59 -15.02 0.89
N MET A 135 8.34 -14.97 1.98
CA MET A 135 8.09 -15.74 3.18
C MET A 135 8.40 -14.88 4.40
N ALA A 136 7.53 -14.97 5.39
CA ALA A 136 7.73 -14.40 6.72
C ALA A 136 7.47 -15.49 7.75
N SER A 137 8.33 -15.55 8.77
CA SER A 137 8.18 -16.37 9.97
C SER A 137 8.19 -15.45 11.19
N GLY A 138 7.43 -15.81 12.22
CA GLY A 138 7.26 -14.96 13.39
C GLY A 138 7.26 -15.77 14.66
N TYR A 139 7.93 -15.26 15.68
CA TYR A 139 7.92 -15.79 17.02
C TYR A 139 7.66 -14.65 18.00
N GLN A 140 6.58 -14.77 18.77
CA GLN A 140 6.08 -13.71 19.65
C GLN A 140 5.86 -12.39 18.87
N LYS A 141 6.67 -11.37 19.18
CA LYS A 141 6.59 -10.01 18.61
C LYS A 141 7.58 -9.78 17.48
N LEU A 142 8.51 -10.72 17.25
CA LEU A 142 9.53 -10.62 16.23
C LEU A 142 9.08 -11.37 14.97
N LEU A 143 9.18 -10.71 13.83
CA LEU A 143 8.96 -11.28 12.51
C LEU A 143 10.25 -11.13 11.70
N CYS A 144 10.60 -12.16 10.95
CA CYS A 144 11.71 -12.15 10.01
C CYS A 144 11.20 -12.69 8.67
N GLY A 145 11.76 -12.23 7.56
CA GLY A 145 11.31 -12.69 6.27
C GLY A 145 12.20 -12.23 5.13
N ALA A 146 11.85 -12.72 3.96
CA ALA A 146 12.49 -12.39 2.70
C ALA A 146 11.46 -12.36 1.57
N GLU A 147 11.78 -11.62 0.53
CA GLU A 147 11.13 -11.69 -0.77
C GLU A 147 12.18 -11.74 -1.87
N CYS A 148 11.84 -12.36 -2.99
CA CYS A 148 12.66 -12.37 -4.18
C CYS A 148 11.77 -12.38 -5.43
N ALA A 149 12.34 -11.93 -6.54
CA ALA A 149 11.71 -12.02 -7.85
C ALA A 149 12.71 -12.55 -8.87
N TYR A 150 12.33 -13.58 -9.62
CA TYR A 150 13.11 -14.23 -10.66
C TYR A 150 12.54 -13.91 -12.05
N ASP A 151 13.42 -13.59 -12.99
CA ASP A 151 13.08 -13.29 -14.37
C ASP A 151 13.58 -14.43 -15.27
N SER A 152 12.64 -15.25 -15.79
CA SER A 152 13.00 -16.41 -16.59
C SER A 152 13.65 -16.04 -17.93
N ALA A 153 13.38 -14.85 -18.47
CA ALA A 153 13.99 -14.39 -19.72
C ALA A 153 15.51 -14.20 -19.55
N LYS A 154 15.92 -13.76 -18.35
CA LYS A 154 17.32 -13.50 -18.00
C LYS A 154 17.99 -14.68 -17.31
N GLY A 155 17.23 -15.69 -16.90
CA GLY A 155 17.73 -16.80 -16.11
C GLY A 155 18.23 -16.38 -14.72
N ALA A 156 17.81 -15.23 -14.18
CA ALA A 156 18.42 -14.62 -13.00
C ALA A 156 17.40 -13.97 -12.04
N PHE A 157 17.81 -13.80 -10.78
CA PHE A 157 17.06 -12.98 -9.83
C PHE A 157 17.11 -11.50 -10.23
N SER A 158 15.94 -10.89 -10.31
CA SER A 158 15.72 -9.49 -10.65
C SER A 158 15.68 -8.56 -9.44
N SER A 159 15.29 -9.09 -8.27
CA SER A 159 15.36 -8.39 -6.99
C SER A 159 15.28 -9.39 -5.84
N TRP A 160 15.81 -8.99 -4.68
CA TRP A 160 15.56 -9.64 -3.41
C TRP A 160 15.60 -8.63 -2.28
N SER A 161 14.81 -8.87 -1.25
CA SER A 161 14.84 -8.13 0.01
C SER A 161 14.78 -9.10 1.18
N ILE A 162 15.44 -8.76 2.27
CA ILE A 162 15.29 -9.42 3.57
C ILE A 162 14.89 -8.39 4.60
N GLY A 163 14.35 -8.84 5.72
CA GLY A 163 14.11 -7.92 6.81
C GLY A 163 13.56 -8.57 8.05
N THR A 164 13.38 -7.71 9.04
CA THR A 164 12.77 -8.05 10.31
C THR A 164 11.86 -6.92 10.76
N THR A 165 10.85 -7.26 11.55
CA THR A 165 9.96 -6.30 12.22
C THR A 165 9.70 -6.79 13.63
N TYR A 166 9.83 -5.89 14.60
CA TYR A 166 9.41 -6.09 15.97
C TYR A 166 8.16 -5.25 16.24
N ALA A 167 7.06 -5.89 16.61
CA ALA A 167 5.79 -5.22 16.93
C ALA A 167 5.53 -5.30 18.45
N GLY A 168 5.86 -4.23 19.16
CA GLY A 168 5.63 -4.05 20.58
C GLY A 168 4.21 -3.60 20.92
N ALA A 169 3.95 -3.40 22.22
CA ALA A 169 2.74 -2.70 22.64
C ALA A 169 2.93 -1.20 22.39
N GLY A 170 2.21 -0.64 21.42
CA GLY A 170 2.28 0.79 21.09
C GLY A 170 3.48 1.21 20.24
N TYR A 171 4.28 0.29 19.70
CA TYR A 171 5.35 0.64 18.74
C TYR A 171 5.65 -0.49 17.75
N GLU A 172 6.20 -0.14 16.60
CA GLU A 172 6.69 -1.08 15.59
C GLU A 172 8.03 -0.58 15.05
N ALA A 173 9.05 -1.43 15.07
CA ALA A 173 10.35 -1.15 14.46
C ALA A 173 10.65 -2.18 13.39
N ALA A 174 11.11 -1.76 12.22
CA ALA A 174 11.43 -2.65 11.11
C ALA A 174 12.76 -2.27 10.46
N MET A 175 13.46 -3.30 10.00
CA MET A 175 14.70 -3.18 9.24
C MET A 175 14.54 -4.00 7.96
N LEU A 176 14.79 -3.37 6.82
CA LEU A 176 14.70 -3.99 5.49
C LEU A 176 16.01 -3.73 4.74
N TYR A 177 16.54 -4.73 4.06
CA TYR A 177 17.73 -4.62 3.22
C TYR A 177 17.48 -5.31 1.89
N ASN A 178 18.01 -4.77 0.80
CA ASN A 178 17.77 -5.30 -0.54
C ASN A 178 19.04 -5.49 -1.37
N ASP A 179 18.87 -6.14 -2.51
CA ASP A 179 19.86 -6.44 -3.53
C ASP A 179 20.65 -5.20 -4.01
N LYS A 180 20.00 -4.04 -4.04
CA LYS A 180 20.62 -2.74 -4.39
C LYS A 180 21.53 -2.18 -3.29
N GLY A 181 21.67 -2.86 -2.16
CA GLY A 181 22.49 -2.38 -1.06
C GLY A 181 21.84 -1.24 -0.26
N VAL A 182 20.51 -1.11 -0.30
CA VAL A 182 19.78 -0.07 0.43
C VAL A 182 19.21 -0.65 1.71
N LEU A 183 19.60 -0.08 2.85
CA LEU A 183 19.04 -0.34 4.17
C LEU A 183 17.90 0.64 4.44
N LYS A 184 16.75 0.15 4.87
CA LYS A 184 15.64 0.95 5.37
C LYS A 184 15.38 0.63 6.83
N LEU A 185 15.32 1.66 7.66
CA LEU A 185 14.89 1.57 9.06
C LEU A 185 13.57 2.32 9.20
N LEU A 186 12.58 1.66 9.78
CA LEU A 186 11.24 2.18 9.95
C LEU A 186 10.88 2.06 11.43
N HIS A 187 10.36 3.12 12.03
CA HIS A 187 9.88 3.11 13.41
C HIS A 187 8.56 3.84 13.52
N ALA A 188 7.59 3.26 14.21
CA ALA A 188 6.34 3.89 14.56
C ALA A 188 6.11 3.78 16.06
N GLN A 189 5.56 4.83 16.65
CA GLN A 189 5.31 4.89 18.08
C GLN A 189 4.01 5.63 18.37
N ASN A 190 3.13 4.98 19.13
CA ASN A 190 1.95 5.59 19.70
C ASN A 190 2.39 6.51 20.84
N LEU A 191 2.00 7.77 20.78
CA LEU A 191 2.22 8.74 21.86
C LEU A 191 1.06 8.72 22.86
N ASP A 192 -0.15 8.55 22.33
CA ASP A 192 -1.41 8.43 23.06
C ASP A 192 -2.41 7.62 22.22
N ASP A 193 -3.65 7.47 22.69
CA ASP A 193 -4.72 6.73 21.99
C ASP A 193 -5.15 7.36 20.66
N LYS A 194 -4.69 8.57 20.36
CA LYS A 194 -5.10 9.37 19.19
C LYS A 194 -3.93 9.74 18.27
N SER A 195 -2.68 9.49 18.67
CA SER A 195 -1.51 10.06 18.02
C SER A 195 -0.40 9.05 17.84
N VAL A 196 0.14 9.00 16.63
CA VAL A 196 1.22 8.09 16.25
C VAL A 196 2.26 8.88 15.47
N VAL A 197 3.53 8.72 15.84
CA VAL A 197 4.67 9.24 15.08
C VAL A 197 5.31 8.12 14.28
N GLY A 198 5.91 8.47 13.15
CA GLY A 198 6.55 7.55 12.22
C GLY A 198 7.85 8.14 11.71
N VAL A 199 8.87 7.30 11.57
CA VAL A 199 10.18 7.66 11.04
C VAL A 199 10.61 6.63 10.00
N GLU A 200 11.17 7.08 8.89
CA GLU A 200 11.88 6.27 7.92
C GLU A 200 13.29 6.83 7.71
N ILE A 201 14.28 5.94 7.71
CA ILE A 201 15.66 6.22 7.34
C ILE A 201 16.00 5.32 6.17
N VAL A 202 16.45 5.88 5.06
CA VAL A 202 16.91 5.13 3.89
C VAL A 202 18.39 5.42 3.69
N ARG A 203 19.21 4.38 3.82
CA ARG A 203 20.67 4.46 3.74
C ARG A 203 21.20 3.53 2.65
N PRO A 204 21.73 4.07 1.54
CA PRO A 204 22.59 3.32 0.63
C PRO A 204 23.86 2.87 1.38
N LEU A 205 24.20 1.59 1.31
CA LEU A 205 25.40 1.01 1.96
C LEU A 205 26.53 0.71 0.96
N LYS A 206 26.20 0.60 -0.33
CA LYS A 206 27.18 0.30 -1.40
C LYS A 206 27.75 1.56 -2.06
N ASP A 207 26.96 2.63 -2.08
CA ASP A 207 27.31 3.90 -2.72
C ASP A 207 27.47 4.99 -1.65
N ASP A 208 28.30 5.99 -1.92
CA ASP A 208 28.48 7.17 -1.05
C ASP A 208 27.31 8.19 -1.19
N ALA A 209 26.14 7.71 -1.59
CA ALA A 209 24.95 8.52 -1.74
C ALA A 209 24.41 8.94 -0.36
N PRO A 210 23.93 10.19 -0.21
CA PRO A 210 23.45 10.69 1.06
C PRO A 210 22.23 9.89 1.55
N GLN A 211 22.19 9.63 2.86
CA GLN A 211 21.03 9.04 3.51
C GLN A 211 19.83 10.02 3.47
N SER A 212 18.62 9.46 3.33
CA SER A 212 17.38 10.24 3.42
C SER A 212 16.59 9.88 4.67
N PHE A 213 15.83 10.86 5.16
CA PHE A 213 14.99 10.74 6.34
C PHE A 213 13.59 11.24 6.04
N ALA A 214 12.59 10.58 6.59
CA ALA A 214 11.22 11.06 6.66
C ALA A 214 10.72 10.96 8.10
N PHE A 215 10.09 12.02 8.59
CA PHE A 215 9.43 12.06 9.88
C PHE A 215 7.97 12.44 9.67
N GLY A 216 7.06 11.83 10.41
CA GLY A 216 5.65 12.18 10.31
C GLY A 216 4.86 11.93 11.59
N LEU A 217 3.70 12.56 11.63
CA LEU A 217 2.72 12.50 12.70
C LEU A 217 1.36 12.23 12.10
N THR A 218 0.59 11.37 12.75
CA THR A 218 -0.84 11.19 12.53
C THR A 218 -1.56 11.47 13.85
N ARG A 219 -2.62 12.28 13.82
CA ARG A 219 -3.43 12.59 15.01
C ARG A 219 -4.92 12.60 14.69
N LEU A 220 -5.71 11.92 15.51
CA LEU A 220 -7.17 11.99 15.50
C LEU A 220 -7.63 13.11 16.44
N LEU A 221 -8.30 14.11 15.88
CA LEU A 221 -8.85 15.24 16.62
C LEU A 221 -10.13 14.85 17.37
N SER A 222 -10.53 15.67 18.35
CA SER A 222 -11.75 15.44 19.15
C SER A 222 -13.03 15.47 18.33
N ASN A 223 -13.06 16.22 17.23
CA ASN A 223 -14.18 16.28 16.29
C ASN A 223 -14.21 15.12 15.28
N GLY A 224 -13.29 14.14 15.39
CA GLY A 224 -13.22 12.99 14.49
C GLY A 224 -12.41 13.21 13.21
N ALA A 225 -11.84 14.40 12.99
CA ALA A 225 -10.95 14.66 11.87
C ALA A 225 -9.57 14.04 12.10
N LEU A 226 -9.00 13.45 11.06
CA LEU A 226 -7.64 12.92 11.00
C LEU A 226 -6.70 13.97 10.39
N VAL A 227 -5.65 14.33 11.13
CA VAL A 227 -4.57 15.19 10.64
C VAL A 227 -3.31 14.37 10.46
N LYS A 228 -2.61 14.60 9.35
CA LYS A 228 -1.28 14.05 9.13
C LYS A 228 -0.31 15.11 8.65
N ALA A 229 0.93 14.97 9.09
CA ALA A 229 2.04 15.77 8.60
C ALA A 229 3.25 14.86 8.36
N LYS A 230 4.02 15.17 7.31
CA LYS A 230 5.29 14.53 7.00
C LYS A 230 6.29 15.59 6.57
N ALA A 231 7.52 15.47 7.04
CA ALA A 231 8.68 16.23 6.56
C ALA A 231 9.77 15.26 6.11
N GLU A 232 10.45 15.59 5.01
CA GLU A 232 11.51 14.79 4.41
C GLU A 232 12.83 15.58 4.37
N SER A 233 13.97 14.89 4.43
CA SER A 233 15.30 15.52 4.34
C SER A 233 15.56 16.23 3.01
N SER A 234 14.77 15.93 1.97
CA SER A 234 14.75 16.66 0.71
C SER A 234 14.32 18.12 0.89
N GLY A 235 13.53 18.45 1.92
CA GLY A 235 12.87 19.75 2.10
C GLY A 235 11.36 19.69 1.87
N VAL A 236 10.88 18.60 1.24
CA VAL A 236 9.45 18.42 0.96
C VAL A 236 8.68 18.16 2.26
N THR A 237 7.68 19.01 2.50
CA THR A 237 6.74 18.88 3.62
C THR A 237 5.34 18.67 3.07
N SER A 238 4.59 17.75 3.69
CA SER A 238 3.24 17.36 3.27
C SER A 238 2.30 17.36 4.46
N VAL A 239 1.09 17.86 4.27
CA VAL A 239 0.04 17.91 5.28
C VAL A 239 -1.27 17.36 4.71
N LEU A 240 -2.08 16.75 5.57
CA LEU A 240 -3.39 16.21 5.25
C LEU A 240 -4.35 16.53 6.39
N TRP A 241 -5.55 16.97 6.03
CA TRP A 241 -6.71 16.98 6.90
C TRP A 241 -7.80 16.14 6.23
N GLU A 242 -8.31 15.12 6.93
CA GLU A 242 -9.37 14.23 6.47
C GLU A 242 -10.48 14.21 7.52
N HIS A 243 -11.73 14.41 7.12
CA HIS A 243 -12.86 14.45 8.04
C HIS A 243 -14.07 13.77 7.42
N GLN A 244 -14.66 12.85 8.17
CA GLN A 244 -15.98 12.33 7.89
C GLN A 244 -17.04 13.31 8.41
N ILE A 245 -17.59 14.13 7.51
CA ILE A 245 -18.58 15.16 7.87
C ILE A 245 -19.89 14.51 8.29
N GLU A 246 -20.32 13.47 7.56
CA GLU A 246 -21.51 12.68 7.86
C GLU A 246 -21.25 11.20 7.57
N LYS A 247 -22.19 10.32 7.98
CA LYS A 247 -22.09 8.90 7.67
C LYS A 247 -22.09 8.70 6.15
N GLY A 248 -21.00 8.12 5.64
CA GLY A 248 -20.83 7.89 4.21
C GLY A 248 -20.17 9.05 3.45
N PHE A 249 -20.08 10.26 4.01
CA PHE A 249 -19.48 11.41 3.33
C PHE A 249 -18.19 11.88 4.02
N LYS A 250 -17.07 11.74 3.31
CA LYS A 250 -15.73 12.06 3.79
C LYS A 250 -15.05 13.04 2.84
N VAL A 251 -14.39 14.03 3.41
CA VAL A 251 -13.60 15.04 2.68
C VAL A 251 -12.16 14.98 3.17
N ALA A 252 -11.21 15.10 2.25
CA ALA A 252 -9.80 15.25 2.55
C ALA A 252 -9.18 16.40 1.77
N LEU A 253 -8.31 17.16 2.41
CA LEU A 253 -7.53 18.26 1.86
C LEU A 253 -6.05 17.96 2.12
N SER A 254 -5.22 17.96 1.08
CA SER A 254 -3.77 17.79 1.24
C SER A 254 -3.01 18.96 0.65
N GLY A 255 -1.90 19.30 1.28
CA GLY A 255 -0.95 20.29 0.80
C GLY A 255 0.47 19.72 0.79
N GLN A 256 1.28 20.10 -0.18
CA GLN A 256 2.70 19.81 -0.23
C GLN A 256 3.48 21.04 -0.71
N PHE A 257 4.58 21.34 -0.04
CA PHE A 257 5.47 22.45 -0.38
C PHE A 257 6.93 22.07 -0.12
N ASP A 258 7.86 22.74 -0.81
CA ASP A 258 9.30 22.61 -0.58
C ASP A 258 9.72 23.68 0.44
N ALA A 259 10.04 23.25 1.66
CA ALA A 259 10.42 24.16 2.74
C ALA A 259 11.80 24.81 2.52
N LYS A 260 12.58 24.33 1.54
CA LYS A 260 13.87 24.94 1.16
C LYS A 260 13.74 25.93 0.01
N ASP A 261 12.59 25.95 -0.67
CA ASP A 261 12.38 26.71 -1.89
C ASP A 261 10.89 27.02 -2.07
N PHE A 262 10.44 28.10 -1.42
CA PHE A 262 9.05 28.53 -1.45
C PHE A 262 8.60 29.06 -2.81
N ASP A 263 9.54 29.43 -3.69
CA ASP A 263 9.24 29.98 -5.02
C ASP A 263 8.70 28.90 -5.98
N LYS A 264 8.94 27.62 -5.70
CA LYS A 264 8.36 26.48 -6.45
C LYS A 264 6.84 26.35 -6.32
N GLY A 265 6.22 27.07 -5.39
CA GLY A 265 4.79 27.01 -5.12
C GLY A 265 4.34 25.73 -4.41
N ALA A 266 3.13 25.77 -3.85
CA ALA A 266 2.53 24.62 -3.15
C ALA A 266 1.63 23.82 -4.08
N ARG A 267 1.63 22.50 -3.91
CA ARG A 267 0.62 21.60 -4.49
C ARG A 267 -0.50 21.40 -3.51
N VAL A 268 -1.73 21.55 -3.97
CA VAL A 268 -2.93 21.34 -3.15
C VAL A 268 -3.85 20.38 -3.89
N GLY A 269 -4.35 19.38 -3.18
CA GLY A 269 -5.34 18.45 -3.72
C GLY A 269 -6.48 18.21 -2.75
N THR A 270 -7.59 17.75 -3.31
CA THR A 270 -8.82 17.51 -2.58
C THR A 270 -9.32 16.11 -2.92
N ALA A 271 -9.87 15.40 -1.94
CA ALA A 271 -10.51 14.13 -2.16
C ALA A 271 -11.88 14.13 -1.49
N ILE A 272 -12.90 13.68 -2.23
CA ILE A 272 -14.24 13.48 -1.71
C ILE A 272 -14.57 12.00 -1.88
N GLU A 273 -15.01 11.37 -0.79
CA GLU A 273 -15.43 9.98 -0.76
C GLU A 273 -16.87 9.89 -0.25
N ILE A 274 -17.71 9.24 -1.04
CA ILE A 274 -19.13 9.01 -0.79
C ILE A 274 -19.35 7.49 -0.75
N ASN A 275 -19.92 6.94 0.33
CA ASN A 275 -20.19 5.52 0.53
C ASN A 275 -21.67 5.24 0.81
#